data_AF-A0A9W9BHJ3-F1
#
_entry.id   AF-A0A9W9BHJ3-F1
#
_cell.length_a   1.000
_cell.length_b   1.000
_cell.length_c   1.000
_cell.angle_alpha   90.00
_cell.angle_beta   90.00
_cell.angle_gamma   90.00
#
_symmetry.space_group_name_H-M   'P 1'
#
loop_
_entity.id
_entity.type
_entity.pdbx_description
1 polymer ?
#
loop_
_entity_poly.entity_id
_entity_poly.type
_entity_poly.pdbx_seq_one_letter_code
_entity_poly.pdbx_strand_id
1 'polypeptide(L)'
;MGSIDRLEGKTESPFLIQGLKFFTDPESNTRPGNLFSEKLHVDYHNDAKTGYHIPFVPIGDPGNRRLKVITIGAGLAGIMLAYNIEKHCPNVEHIIYEKNPTVGGTWVGIRMQYQNRYPNAACDSPTCTYQLNFAIAPDWESYYSGSDYLREYLLRVVKKLDLGTYMTFNSRIIEARFDERKGTWEVKIEQTTNDGNKKIFTDECDLLLGAVGILDRWEYPKIPGLESFKGRVIHTADRAKWEDYTKDKWANDEVVVIGSGASAYQVVPGMQPYAKRVHSFLRTPAWFFAQPDEFGGDPRDQAYKYTEEEKAIFKQDHRAMLKHTKANEGTMMMVDLA
;
A
#
# COMPACT_ATOMS: atom_id res chain seq x y z
N MET A 1 -27.49 -31.26 -36.64
CA MET A 1 -28.83 -31.51 -36.06
C MET A 1 -28.62 -32.17 -34.71
N GLY A 2 -29.21 -31.60 -33.65
CA GLY A 2 -29.06 -32.04 -32.27
C GLY A 2 -28.78 -30.85 -31.35
N SER A 3 -29.82 -30.08 -31.03
CA SER A 3 -29.81 -29.07 -29.97
C SER A 3 -29.52 -29.74 -28.63
N ILE A 4 -28.50 -29.25 -27.91
CA ILE A 4 -28.37 -29.58 -26.49
C ILE A 4 -29.25 -28.59 -25.74
N ASP A 5 -30.29 -29.17 -25.17
CA ASP A 5 -31.29 -28.55 -24.34
C ASP A 5 -30.71 -27.73 -23.20
N ARG A 6 -31.44 -26.67 -22.85
CA ARG A 6 -31.31 -25.94 -21.59
C ARG A 6 -31.58 -26.90 -20.44
N LEU A 7 -30.52 -27.42 -19.84
CA LEU A 7 -30.59 -27.99 -18.51
C LEU A 7 -30.56 -26.85 -17.50
N GLU A 8 -31.74 -26.48 -17.03
CA GLU A 8 -31.94 -25.84 -15.73
C GLU A 8 -31.44 -26.80 -14.65
N GLY A 9 -30.16 -26.68 -14.29
CA GLY A 9 -29.50 -27.48 -13.27
C GLY A 9 -28.79 -26.56 -12.29
N LYS A 10 -29.27 -26.54 -11.05
CA LYS A 10 -28.73 -25.77 -9.92
C LYS A 10 -27.21 -25.93 -9.79
N THR A 11 -26.46 -24.87 -10.07
CA THR A 11 -25.06 -24.73 -9.65
C THR A 11 -25.03 -24.22 -8.22
N GLU A 12 -25.12 -25.11 -7.24
CA GLU A 12 -24.71 -24.80 -5.87
C GLU A 12 -23.18 -24.76 -5.82
N SER A 13 -22.65 -23.59 -6.16
CA SER A 13 -21.28 -23.21 -5.82
C SER A 13 -21.24 -22.89 -4.31
N PRO A 14 -20.30 -23.43 -3.53
CA PRO A 14 -20.12 -23.08 -2.12
C PRO A 14 -19.67 -21.60 -1.91
N PHE A 15 -19.53 -20.83 -3.00
CA PHE A 15 -19.12 -19.43 -3.02
C PHE A 15 -20.28 -18.42 -3.23
N LEU A 16 -21.54 -18.85 -3.15
CA LEU A 16 -22.70 -17.95 -3.29
C LEU A 16 -23.15 -17.38 -1.94
N ILE A 17 -22.84 -16.10 -1.70
CA ILE A 17 -23.57 -15.27 -0.73
C ILE A 17 -24.86 -14.81 -1.43
N GLN A 18 -26.01 -15.02 -0.81
CA GLN A 18 -27.30 -14.56 -1.33
C GLN A 18 -27.27 -13.02 -1.46
N GLY A 19 -27.28 -12.50 -2.70
CA GLY A 19 -27.44 -11.06 -2.99
C GLY A 19 -26.29 -10.35 -3.70
N LEU A 20 -25.15 -10.99 -4.02
CA LEU A 20 -24.06 -10.35 -4.79
C LEU A 20 -23.94 -10.94 -6.21
N LYS A 21 -24.07 -10.10 -7.25
CA LYS A 21 -23.72 -10.44 -8.64
C LYS A 21 -22.31 -9.93 -8.94
N PHE A 22 -21.40 -10.82 -9.30
CA PHE A 22 -20.10 -10.45 -9.88
C PHE A 22 -20.26 -10.35 -11.40
N PHE A 23 -19.94 -9.19 -11.97
CA PHE A 23 -20.01 -8.94 -13.40
C PHE A 23 -18.67 -9.30 -14.04
N THR A 24 -18.66 -10.33 -14.89
CA THR A 24 -17.69 -10.43 -15.99
C THR A 24 -18.31 -9.69 -17.17
N ASP A 25 -17.62 -8.66 -17.66
CA ASP A 25 -18.00 -7.98 -18.90
C ASP A 25 -17.89 -8.98 -20.08
N PRO A 26 -19.01 -9.34 -20.75
CA PRO A 26 -18.98 -10.27 -21.87
C PRO A 26 -18.31 -9.71 -23.13
N GLU A 27 -18.06 -8.40 -23.21
CA GLU A 27 -17.52 -7.73 -24.42
C GLU A 27 -16.07 -7.28 -24.30
N SER A 28 -15.42 -7.52 -23.16
CA SER A 28 -13.98 -7.30 -22.97
C SER A 28 -13.17 -8.33 -23.78
N ASN A 29 -12.85 -8.01 -25.03
CA ASN A 29 -11.98 -8.80 -25.90
C ASN A 29 -10.47 -8.60 -25.66
N THR A 30 -10.05 -7.91 -24.58
CA THR A 30 -8.64 -7.74 -24.27
C THR A 30 -8.06 -8.98 -23.58
N ARG A 31 -7.72 -10.00 -24.36
CA ARG A 31 -6.69 -10.97 -23.99
C ARG A 31 -5.32 -10.40 -24.38
N PRO A 32 -4.37 -10.21 -23.45
CA PRO A 32 -3.00 -9.86 -23.82
C PRO A 32 -2.33 -11.03 -24.56
N GLY A 33 -2.07 -10.81 -25.85
CA GLY A 33 -0.93 -11.33 -26.63
C GLY A 33 -0.47 -12.78 -26.42
N ASN A 34 -1.03 -13.70 -27.23
CA ASN A 34 -0.22 -14.79 -27.80
C ASN A 34 0.56 -14.20 -29.00
N LEU A 35 1.76 -13.69 -28.73
CA LEU A 35 2.66 -13.14 -29.75
C LEU A 35 4.00 -13.90 -29.80
N PHE A 36 3.97 -15.22 -29.68
CA PHE A 36 5.12 -16.09 -29.98
C PHE A 36 4.64 -17.46 -30.47
N SER A 37 4.10 -17.51 -31.68
CA SER A 37 3.95 -18.78 -32.41
C SER A 37 4.89 -18.78 -33.62
N GLU A 38 5.57 -19.91 -33.81
CA GLU A 38 6.20 -20.41 -35.05
C GLU A 38 7.74 -20.47 -35.16
N LYS A 39 8.56 -19.97 -34.22
CA LYS A 39 10.04 -20.11 -34.33
C LYS A 39 10.85 -20.42 -33.07
N LEU A 40 10.32 -21.16 -32.10
CA LEU A 40 11.09 -21.62 -30.94
C LEU A 40 10.78 -23.09 -30.61
N HIS A 41 11.34 -24.02 -31.41
CA HIS A 41 11.45 -25.43 -31.03
C HIS A 41 12.80 -25.70 -30.35
N VAL A 42 13.11 -24.89 -29.32
CA VAL A 42 14.02 -25.37 -28.28
C VAL A 42 13.11 -26.04 -27.25
N ASP A 43 13.36 -27.31 -26.95
CA ASP A 43 12.62 -27.99 -25.89
C ASP A 43 13.02 -27.38 -24.53
N TYR A 44 12.40 -26.25 -24.19
CA TYR A 44 12.60 -25.56 -22.91
C TYR A 44 12.22 -26.44 -21.71
N HIS A 45 11.48 -27.53 -21.95
CA HIS A 45 11.15 -28.48 -20.90
C HIS A 45 12.31 -29.39 -20.55
N ASN A 46 13.34 -29.51 -21.39
CA ASN A 46 14.48 -30.39 -21.15
C ASN A 46 15.79 -29.71 -21.57
N ASP A 47 16.41 -28.99 -20.65
CA ASP A 47 17.79 -28.57 -20.84
C ASP A 47 18.75 -29.64 -20.31
N ALA A 48 19.22 -30.49 -21.21
CA ALA A 48 20.17 -31.56 -20.89
C ALA A 48 21.52 -31.04 -20.36
N LYS A 49 21.88 -29.76 -20.59
CA LYS A 49 23.14 -29.18 -20.08
C LYS A 49 23.02 -28.74 -18.62
N THR A 50 21.86 -28.24 -18.22
CA THR A 50 21.62 -27.77 -16.84
C THR A 50 20.92 -28.83 -15.98
N GLY A 51 20.32 -29.85 -16.61
CA GLY A 51 19.44 -30.82 -15.92
C GLY A 51 18.09 -30.21 -15.53
N TYR A 52 17.80 -28.99 -15.97
CA TYR A 52 16.56 -28.29 -15.65
C TYR A 52 15.41 -28.85 -16.49
N HIS A 53 14.39 -29.37 -15.80
CA HIS A 53 13.18 -29.90 -16.41
C HIS A 53 11.98 -29.02 -16.04
N ILE A 54 11.29 -28.46 -17.05
CA ILE A 54 10.02 -27.76 -16.82
C ILE A 54 8.90 -28.80 -16.91
N PRO A 55 8.30 -29.20 -15.79
CA PRO A 55 7.30 -30.25 -15.79
C PRO A 55 6.06 -29.77 -16.56
N PHE A 56 5.43 -30.68 -17.29
CA PHE A 56 4.18 -30.40 -18.02
C PHE A 56 2.98 -30.47 -17.05
N VAL A 57 3.01 -29.58 -16.05
CA VAL A 57 2.06 -29.54 -14.94
C VAL A 57 1.26 -28.24 -15.02
N PRO A 58 -0.08 -28.29 -14.97
CA PRO A 58 -0.89 -27.09 -15.05
C PRO A 58 -0.69 -26.19 -13.82
N ILE A 59 -0.96 -24.89 -14.01
CA ILE A 59 -0.99 -23.93 -12.90
C ILE A 59 -2.05 -24.37 -11.89
N GLY A 60 -1.66 -24.46 -10.61
CA GLY A 60 -2.56 -24.87 -9.52
C GLY A 60 -2.67 -26.37 -9.28
N ASP A 61 -1.89 -27.19 -10.00
CA ASP A 61 -1.82 -28.63 -9.74
C ASP A 61 -1.35 -28.91 -8.29
N PRO A 62 -2.03 -29.78 -7.52
CA PRO A 62 -1.64 -30.15 -6.16
C PRO A 62 -0.27 -30.82 -6.06
N GLY A 63 0.22 -31.43 -7.14
CA GLY A 63 1.54 -32.03 -7.26
C GLY A 63 2.67 -31.04 -7.51
N ASN A 64 2.36 -29.75 -7.69
CA ASN A 64 3.39 -28.72 -7.72
C ASN A 64 4.18 -28.72 -6.39
N ARG A 65 5.47 -28.38 -6.45
CA ARG A 65 6.26 -28.25 -5.23
C ARG A 65 5.74 -27.08 -4.39
N ARG A 66 5.77 -27.24 -3.07
CA ARG A 66 5.50 -26.13 -2.13
C ARG A 66 6.60 -25.08 -2.27
N LEU A 67 6.20 -23.80 -2.31
CA LEU A 67 7.12 -22.67 -2.34
C LEU A 67 7.07 -21.90 -1.02
N LYS A 68 8.22 -21.43 -0.55
CA LYS A 68 8.29 -20.46 0.53
C LYS A 68 8.56 -19.06 -0.03
N VAL A 69 7.72 -18.10 0.34
CA VAL A 69 7.80 -16.70 -0.07
C VAL A 69 8.02 -15.84 1.15
N ILE A 70 9.08 -15.02 1.12
CA ILE A 70 9.27 -13.95 2.10
C ILE A 70 8.93 -12.62 1.42
N THR A 71 8.06 -11.83 2.05
CA THR A 71 7.79 -10.44 1.66
C THR A 71 8.39 -9.49 2.68
N ILE A 72 9.01 -8.42 2.19
CA ILE A 72 9.60 -7.37 3.02
C ILE A 72 8.62 -6.20 3.11
N GLY A 73 8.04 -5.95 4.28
CA GLY A 73 7.14 -4.83 4.56
C GLY A 73 5.65 -5.22 4.56
N ALA A 74 4.94 -4.71 5.56
CA ALA A 74 3.50 -4.85 5.76
C ALA A 74 2.78 -3.51 5.53
N GLY A 75 3.16 -2.79 4.47
CA GLY A 75 2.37 -1.67 3.92
C GLY A 75 1.23 -2.15 3.03
N LEU A 76 0.59 -1.23 2.30
CA LEU A 76 -0.46 -1.54 1.31
C LEU A 76 -0.09 -2.70 0.37
N ALA A 77 1.12 -2.65 -0.20
CA ALA A 77 1.62 -3.70 -1.09
C ALA A 77 1.78 -5.06 -0.37
N GLY A 78 2.27 -5.07 0.87
CA GLY A 78 2.42 -6.30 1.66
C GLY A 78 1.08 -6.93 2.00
N ILE A 79 0.07 -6.12 2.36
CA ILE A 79 -1.30 -6.58 2.61
C ILE A 79 -1.92 -7.15 1.33
N MET A 80 -1.73 -6.47 0.20
CA MET A 80 -2.20 -6.94 -1.10
C MET A 80 -1.56 -8.27 -1.49
N LEU A 81 -0.26 -8.44 -1.24
CA LEU A 81 0.45 -9.70 -1.49
C LEU A 81 -0.08 -10.82 -0.58
N ALA A 82 -0.25 -10.59 0.73
CA ALA A 82 -0.83 -11.57 1.64
C ALA A 82 -2.19 -12.08 1.14
N TYR A 83 -3.09 -11.14 0.82
CA TYR A 83 -4.43 -11.48 0.34
C TYR A 83 -4.41 -12.29 -0.96
N ASN A 84 -3.61 -11.87 -1.94
CA ASN A 84 -3.58 -12.56 -3.24
C ASN A 84 -2.90 -13.92 -3.15
N ILE A 85 -1.83 -14.05 -2.36
CA ILE A 85 -1.14 -15.34 -2.15
C ILE A 85 -2.08 -16.32 -1.44
N GLU A 86 -2.72 -15.90 -0.34
CA GLU A 86 -3.69 -16.75 0.36
C GLU A 86 -4.84 -17.21 -0.55
N LYS A 87 -5.36 -16.32 -1.38
CA LYS A 87 -6.52 -16.61 -2.24
C LYS A 87 -6.19 -17.44 -3.47
N HIS A 88 -5.00 -17.26 -4.06
CA HIS A 88 -4.68 -17.78 -5.38
C HIS A 88 -3.52 -18.78 -5.38
N CYS A 89 -2.80 -18.93 -4.26
CA CYS A 89 -1.59 -19.75 -4.18
C CYS A 89 -1.66 -20.72 -2.97
N PRO A 90 -2.54 -21.73 -2.99
CA PRO A 90 -2.75 -22.65 -1.85
C PRO A 90 -1.52 -23.49 -1.48
N ASN A 91 -0.53 -23.57 -2.36
CA ASN A 91 0.72 -24.32 -2.15
C ASN A 91 1.92 -23.41 -1.86
N VAL A 92 1.67 -22.24 -1.27
CA VAL A 92 2.69 -21.27 -0.86
C VAL A 92 2.69 -21.11 0.66
N GLU A 93 3.86 -21.28 1.27
CA GLU A 93 4.15 -20.78 2.61
C GLU A 93 4.56 -19.31 2.51
N HIS A 94 3.80 -18.41 3.14
CA HIS A 94 4.06 -16.97 3.07
C HIS A 94 4.41 -16.41 4.43
N ILE A 95 5.46 -15.59 4.48
CA ILE A 95 5.85 -14.82 5.67
C ILE A 95 6.17 -13.40 5.24
N ILE A 96 5.65 -12.43 5.99
CA ILE A 96 5.95 -11.01 5.85
C ILE A 96 6.80 -10.57 7.04
N TYR A 97 7.97 -10.01 6.78
CA TYR A 97 8.77 -9.35 7.81
C TYR A 97 8.57 -7.83 7.74
N GLU A 98 8.10 -7.25 8.83
CA GLU A 98 7.87 -5.81 8.97
C GLU A 98 8.75 -5.25 10.10
N LYS A 99 9.53 -4.20 9.79
CA LYS A 99 10.42 -3.56 10.77
C LYS A 99 9.65 -2.85 11.88
N ASN A 100 8.44 -2.38 11.59
CA ASN A 100 7.56 -1.68 12.52
C ASN A 100 6.81 -2.66 13.43
N PRO A 101 6.28 -2.22 14.58
CA PRO A 101 5.51 -3.05 15.50
C PRO A 101 4.08 -3.35 15.03
N THR A 102 3.67 -2.81 13.88
CA THR A 102 2.30 -2.95 13.35
C THR A 102 2.26 -2.75 11.84
N VAL A 103 1.11 -3.08 11.25
CA VAL A 103 0.80 -2.95 9.82
C VAL A 103 0.52 -1.49 9.42
N GLY A 104 0.85 -1.13 8.18
CA GLY A 104 0.40 0.12 7.56
C GLY A 104 1.42 0.81 6.65
N GLY A 105 2.70 0.42 6.72
CA GLY A 105 3.79 1.09 6.01
C GLY A 105 3.79 2.60 6.27
N THR A 106 3.64 3.39 5.19
CA THR A 106 3.54 4.86 5.23
C THR A 106 2.51 5.39 6.23
N TRP A 107 1.42 4.65 6.45
CA TRP A 107 0.29 5.08 7.29
C TRP A 107 0.33 4.53 8.72
N VAL A 108 1.42 3.85 9.13
CA VAL A 108 1.57 3.39 10.51
C VAL A 108 1.53 4.59 11.45
N GLY A 109 0.65 4.54 12.46
CA GLY A 109 0.48 5.63 13.41
C GLY A 109 0.02 5.22 14.81
N ILE A 110 0.29 4.03 15.34
CA ILE A 110 -0.08 3.74 16.75
C ILE A 110 0.70 4.65 17.70
N ARG A 111 0.11 5.05 18.83
CA ARG A 111 0.60 5.91 19.94
C ARG A 111 2.00 5.60 20.53
N MET A 112 2.77 4.70 19.92
CA MET A 112 4.22 4.57 20.08
C MET A 112 4.85 4.19 18.73
N GLN A 113 5.75 5.04 18.23
CA GLN A 113 6.75 4.84 17.15
C GLN A 113 6.27 4.71 15.66
N TYR A 114 6.89 5.51 14.76
CA TYR A 114 6.88 5.53 13.24
C TYR A 114 5.64 6.15 12.49
N GLN A 115 5.61 6.52 11.19
CA GLN A 115 6.24 7.62 10.41
C GLN A 115 5.19 8.75 10.12
N ASN A 116 5.60 9.94 9.66
CA ASN A 116 4.78 11.11 9.24
C ASN A 116 3.62 11.54 10.17
N ARG A 117 3.92 12.36 11.19
CA ARG A 117 2.92 13.01 12.09
C ARG A 117 2.88 14.53 11.99
N TYR A 118 3.48 15.06 10.94
CA TYR A 118 3.50 16.49 10.75
C TYR A 118 2.07 17.01 10.47
N PRO A 119 1.76 18.28 10.76
CA PRO A 119 0.42 18.84 10.59
C PRO A 119 -0.15 18.60 9.18
N ASN A 120 -1.42 18.21 9.10
CA ASN A 120 -2.16 17.94 7.85
C ASN A 120 -1.58 16.83 6.96
N ALA A 121 -0.85 15.86 7.53
CA ALA A 121 -0.47 14.66 6.79
C ALA A 121 -1.72 13.92 6.27
N ALA A 122 -1.88 13.91 4.96
CA ALA A 122 -3.02 13.34 4.25
C ALA A 122 -2.60 12.73 2.91
N CYS A 123 -3.43 11.85 2.38
CA CYS A 123 -3.30 11.39 0.99
C CYS A 123 -3.72 12.50 0.01
N ASP A 124 -3.05 12.56 -1.12
CA ASP A 124 -3.35 13.46 -2.25
C ASP A 124 -4.37 12.88 -3.23
N SER A 125 -4.76 11.61 -3.04
CA SER A 125 -5.83 10.94 -3.78
C SER A 125 -7.13 10.94 -2.95
N PRO A 126 -8.31 11.07 -3.58
CA PRO A 126 -9.58 10.92 -2.88
C PRO A 126 -9.66 9.57 -2.15
N THR A 127 -10.12 9.57 -0.90
CA THR A 127 -10.17 8.39 -0.03
C THR A 127 -10.92 7.22 -0.68
N CYS A 128 -11.96 7.53 -1.46
CA CYS A 128 -12.75 6.53 -2.16
C CYS A 128 -11.98 5.80 -3.27
N THR A 129 -10.83 6.32 -3.71
CA THR A 129 -9.91 5.70 -4.67
C THR A 129 -8.67 5.11 -3.99
N TYR A 130 -8.28 5.65 -2.84
CA TYR A 130 -7.08 5.23 -2.10
C TYR A 130 -7.38 4.12 -1.07
N GLN A 131 -7.73 2.95 -1.58
CA GLN A 131 -8.07 1.77 -0.78
C GLN A 131 -7.78 0.47 -1.53
N LEU A 132 -7.77 -0.66 -0.82
CA LEU A 132 -7.60 -1.97 -1.43
C LEU A 132 -8.87 -2.32 -2.21
N ASN A 133 -8.73 -2.64 -3.50
CA ASN A 133 -9.83 -2.96 -4.41
C ASN A 133 -10.73 -4.11 -3.94
N PHE A 134 -10.19 -5.03 -3.13
CA PHE A 134 -10.94 -6.15 -2.53
C PHE A 134 -11.51 -5.85 -1.14
N ALA A 135 -11.26 -4.67 -0.57
CA ALA A 135 -11.68 -4.29 0.77
C ALA A 135 -12.15 -2.83 0.80
N ILE A 136 -13.14 -2.50 -0.03
CA ILE A 136 -13.71 -1.15 -0.09
C ILE A 136 -14.50 -0.86 1.19
N ALA A 137 -14.21 0.28 1.84
CA ALA A 137 -14.84 0.70 3.10
C ALA A 137 -15.58 2.04 2.91
N PRO A 138 -16.90 2.05 2.65
CA PRO A 138 -17.66 3.27 2.36
C PRO A 138 -17.99 4.12 3.61
N ASP A 139 -17.14 4.04 4.64
CA ASP A 139 -17.23 4.83 5.87
C ASP A 139 -16.22 5.99 5.88
N TRP A 140 -15.88 6.49 4.68
CA TRP A 140 -14.90 7.56 4.47
C TRP A 140 -15.20 8.78 5.35
N GLU A 141 -14.23 9.20 6.16
CA GLU A 141 -14.39 10.36 7.05
C GLU A 141 -14.47 11.66 6.23
N SER A 142 -13.56 11.80 5.27
CA SER A 142 -13.41 12.97 4.42
C SER A 142 -13.01 12.58 3.01
N TYR A 143 -13.24 13.49 2.07
CA TYR A 143 -12.86 13.31 0.67
C TYR A 143 -11.35 13.06 0.53
N TYR A 144 -10.51 13.79 1.26
CA TYR A 144 -9.11 13.43 1.51
C TYR A 144 -8.90 13.05 2.98
N SER A 145 -8.77 11.77 3.25
CA SER A 145 -8.60 11.26 4.61
C SER A 145 -7.16 11.40 5.11
N GLY A 146 -7.05 11.73 6.40
CA GLY A 146 -5.78 11.82 7.09
C GLY A 146 -5.16 10.46 7.40
N SER A 147 -3.91 10.48 7.88
CA SER A 147 -3.15 9.28 8.23
C SER A 147 -3.84 8.38 9.25
N ASP A 148 -4.59 8.95 10.21
CA ASP A 148 -5.26 8.20 11.27
C ASP A 148 -6.39 7.30 10.73
N TYR A 149 -7.23 7.83 9.84
CA TYR A 149 -8.28 7.06 9.17
C TYR A 149 -7.68 5.93 8.32
N LEU A 150 -6.66 6.24 7.50
CA LEU A 150 -6.02 5.26 6.62
C LEU A 150 -5.39 4.11 7.41
N ARG A 151 -4.78 4.41 8.56
CA ARG A 151 -4.25 3.40 9.48
C ARG A 151 -5.34 2.47 9.98
N GLU A 152 -6.43 3.03 10.50
CA GLU A 152 -7.54 2.26 11.06
C GLU A 152 -8.20 1.41 9.99
N TYR A 153 -8.35 1.94 8.78
CA TYR A 153 -8.77 1.19 7.62
C TYR A 153 -7.89 -0.06 7.40
N LEU A 154 -6.57 0.09 7.30
CA LEU A 154 -5.67 -1.05 7.06
C LEU A 154 -5.68 -2.08 8.21
N LEU A 155 -5.74 -1.62 9.47
CA LEU A 155 -5.88 -2.50 10.64
C LEU A 155 -7.18 -3.31 10.58
N ARG A 156 -8.29 -2.68 10.19
CA ARG A 156 -9.58 -3.37 10.01
C ARG A 156 -9.51 -4.40 8.90
N VAL A 157 -8.86 -4.09 7.77
CA VAL A 157 -8.69 -5.05 6.66
C VAL A 157 -7.90 -6.26 7.10
N VAL A 158 -6.71 -6.07 7.69
CA VAL A 158 -5.86 -7.17 8.15
C VAL A 158 -6.57 -8.04 9.19
N LYS A 159 -7.28 -7.42 10.14
CA LYS A 159 -8.06 -8.17 11.15
C LYS A 159 -9.22 -8.94 10.53
N LYS A 160 -9.95 -8.33 9.58
CA LYS A 160 -11.14 -8.94 8.98
C LYS A 160 -10.81 -10.13 8.09
N LEU A 161 -9.66 -10.09 7.44
CA LEU A 161 -9.17 -11.11 6.51
C LEU A 161 -8.16 -12.06 7.16
N ASP A 162 -7.91 -11.93 8.46
CA ASP A 162 -6.93 -12.72 9.24
C ASP A 162 -5.50 -12.73 8.67
N LEU A 163 -5.13 -11.69 7.91
CA LEU A 163 -3.82 -11.59 7.24
C LEU A 163 -2.67 -11.36 8.22
N GLY A 164 -2.97 -11.05 9.48
CA GLY A 164 -1.96 -10.86 10.52
C GLY A 164 -1.16 -12.13 10.82
N THR A 165 -1.72 -13.30 10.49
CA THR A 165 -1.07 -14.62 10.63
C THR A 165 0.20 -14.75 9.79
N TYR A 166 0.28 -14.06 8.65
CA TYR A 166 1.45 -14.03 7.79
C TYR A 166 2.51 -13.01 8.25
N MET A 167 2.20 -12.13 9.22
CA MET A 167 3.02 -10.96 9.52
C MET A 167 3.84 -11.13 10.79
N THR A 168 5.16 -10.99 10.65
CA THR A 168 6.11 -10.93 11.77
C THR A 168 6.64 -9.51 11.90
N PHE A 169 6.24 -8.84 12.98
CA PHE A 169 6.59 -7.45 13.28
C PHE A 169 7.95 -7.31 13.98
N ASN A 170 8.39 -6.07 14.16
CA ASN A 170 9.68 -5.70 14.76
C ASN A 170 10.88 -6.41 14.11
N SER A 171 10.76 -6.77 12.84
CA SER A 171 11.67 -7.65 12.10
C SER A 171 12.22 -6.91 10.88
N ARG A 172 13.44 -6.40 11.00
CA ARG A 172 14.13 -5.68 9.93
C ARG A 172 15.02 -6.65 9.17
N ILE A 173 14.78 -6.77 7.87
CA ILE A 173 15.74 -7.45 6.97
C ILE A 173 16.97 -6.57 6.82
N ILE A 174 18.14 -7.14 7.09
CA ILE A 174 19.44 -6.45 7.06
C ILE A 174 20.37 -6.97 5.95
N GLU A 175 20.12 -8.16 5.43
CA GLU A 175 20.87 -8.77 4.33
C GLU A 175 19.97 -9.74 3.57
N ALA A 176 20.11 -9.82 2.26
CA ALA A 176 19.52 -10.86 1.43
C ALA A 176 20.55 -11.31 0.40
N ARG A 177 20.83 -12.60 0.32
CA ARG A 177 21.78 -13.19 -0.61
C ARG A 177 21.12 -14.36 -1.34
N PHE A 178 21.24 -14.37 -2.66
CA PHE A 178 20.80 -15.52 -3.45
C PHE A 178 21.90 -16.59 -3.42
N ASP A 179 21.54 -17.82 -3.06
CA ASP A 179 22.39 -19.01 -3.16
C ASP A 179 22.12 -19.67 -4.51
N GLU A 180 23.03 -19.47 -5.47
CA GLU A 180 22.90 -20.04 -6.83
C GLU A 180 22.90 -21.57 -6.85
N ARG A 181 23.53 -22.22 -5.87
CA ARG A 181 23.60 -23.69 -5.81
C ARG A 181 22.27 -24.28 -5.32
N LYS A 182 21.63 -23.62 -4.36
CA LYS A 182 20.31 -24.02 -3.83
C LYS A 182 19.15 -23.49 -4.68
N GLY A 183 19.36 -22.39 -5.40
CA GLY A 183 18.29 -21.66 -6.09
C GLY A 183 17.34 -20.94 -5.12
N THR A 184 17.82 -20.55 -3.94
CA THR A 184 17.01 -19.94 -2.87
C THR A 184 17.66 -18.65 -2.36
N TRP A 185 16.88 -17.82 -1.67
CA TRP A 185 17.36 -16.64 -0.95
C TRP A 185 17.64 -17.00 0.51
N GLU A 186 18.81 -16.60 0.99
CA GLU A 186 19.15 -16.52 2.42
C GLU A 186 18.92 -15.07 2.89
N VAL A 187 18.02 -14.89 3.85
CA VAL A 187 17.57 -13.58 4.34
C VAL A 187 17.97 -13.45 5.80
N LYS A 188 18.76 -12.44 6.15
CA LYS A 188 19.16 -12.14 7.53
C LYS A 188 18.22 -11.10 8.12
N ILE A 189 17.65 -11.41 9.28
CA ILE A 189 16.64 -10.60 9.96
C ILE A 189 17.15 -10.20 11.34
N GLU A 190 17.13 -8.90 11.64
CA GLU A 190 17.26 -8.34 12.98
C GLU A 190 15.86 -8.15 13.56
N GLN A 191 15.49 -8.94 14.57
CA GLN A 191 14.21 -8.83 15.28
C GLN A 191 14.41 -8.21 16.66
N THR A 192 13.56 -7.23 17.00
CA THR A 192 13.46 -6.69 18.36
C THR A 192 12.37 -7.46 19.11
N THR A 193 12.76 -8.15 20.18
CA THR A 193 11.85 -8.92 21.04
C THR A 193 11.08 -8.00 22.00
N ASN A 194 10.04 -8.52 22.64
CA ASN A 194 9.15 -7.73 23.52
C ASN A 194 9.87 -7.09 24.73
N ASP A 195 10.98 -7.68 25.16
CA ASP A 195 11.87 -7.18 26.22
C ASP A 195 12.90 -6.14 25.71
N GLY A 196 12.83 -5.76 24.43
CA GLY A 196 13.73 -4.79 23.79
C GLY A 196 15.07 -5.35 23.32
N ASN A 197 15.32 -6.64 23.51
CA ASN A 197 16.54 -7.28 23.03
C ASN A 197 16.54 -7.46 21.52
N LYS A 198 17.73 -7.43 20.92
CA LYS A 198 17.92 -7.68 19.49
C LYS A 198 18.37 -9.12 19.26
N LYS A 199 17.64 -9.84 18.43
CA LYS A 199 17.98 -11.18 17.95
C LYS A 199 18.25 -11.12 16.45
N ILE A 200 19.35 -11.73 16.01
CA ILE A 200 19.63 -11.92 14.58
C ILE A 200 19.44 -13.39 14.25
N PHE A 201 18.72 -13.67 13.18
CA PHE A 201 18.58 -15.02 12.62
C PHE A 201 18.54 -14.96 11.09
N THR A 202 18.72 -16.11 10.46
CA THR A 202 18.60 -16.27 9.01
C THR A 202 17.37 -17.12 8.72
N ASP A 203 16.58 -16.70 7.74
CA ASP A 203 15.53 -17.51 7.14
C ASP A 203 15.84 -17.74 5.65
N GLU A 204 15.29 -18.79 5.07
CA GLU A 204 15.45 -19.13 3.65
C GLU A 204 14.10 -19.10 2.92
N CYS A 205 14.08 -18.68 1.65
CA CYS A 205 12.88 -18.72 0.82
C CYS A 205 13.19 -18.93 -0.67
N ASP A 206 12.23 -19.45 -1.42
CA ASP A 206 12.31 -19.57 -2.88
C ASP A 206 12.18 -18.20 -3.57
N LEU A 207 11.27 -17.36 -3.07
CA LEU A 207 10.98 -16.04 -3.65
C LEU A 207 11.03 -14.97 -2.57
N LEU A 208 11.74 -13.88 -2.88
CA LEU A 208 11.83 -12.69 -2.04
C LEU A 208 11.10 -11.53 -2.73
N LEU A 209 10.05 -11.02 -2.08
CA LEU A 209 9.21 -9.94 -2.62
C LEU A 209 9.43 -8.63 -1.86
N GLY A 210 9.84 -7.58 -2.57
CA GLY A 210 10.05 -6.25 -1.98
C GLY A 210 8.77 -5.42 -1.93
N ALA A 211 8.16 -5.30 -0.75
CA ALA A 211 7.05 -4.37 -0.46
C ALA A 211 7.51 -3.24 0.49
N VAL A 212 8.78 -2.82 0.34
CA VAL A 212 9.51 -1.95 1.27
C VAL A 212 9.07 -0.49 1.29
N GLY A 213 8.29 -0.07 0.29
CA GLY A 213 7.99 1.34 0.05
C GLY A 213 9.18 2.10 -0.55
N ILE A 214 8.90 3.29 -1.10
CA ILE A 214 9.89 4.12 -1.80
C ILE A 214 10.23 5.43 -1.07
N LEU A 215 9.49 5.78 -0.01
CA LEU A 215 9.56 7.08 0.67
C LEU A 215 9.89 6.96 2.18
N ASP A 216 10.46 5.83 2.61
CA ASP A 216 10.69 5.54 4.03
C ASP A 216 12.10 5.91 4.53
N ARG A 217 13.05 6.14 3.61
CA ARG A 217 14.44 6.56 3.90
C ARG A 217 14.57 8.06 3.69
N TRP A 218 14.73 8.79 4.78
CA TRP A 218 14.90 10.23 4.77
C TRP A 218 16.28 10.63 5.28
N GLU A 219 16.75 11.80 4.83
CA GLU A 219 18.03 12.38 5.22
C GLU A 219 17.85 13.87 5.51
N TYR A 220 18.63 14.40 6.44
CA TYR A 220 18.72 15.84 6.61
C TYR A 220 19.50 16.47 5.43
N PRO A 221 19.10 17.66 4.94
CA PRO A 221 19.88 18.35 3.93
C PRO A 221 21.26 18.71 4.49
N LYS A 222 22.30 18.59 3.65
CA LYS A 222 23.68 18.94 3.99
C LYS A 222 23.86 20.47 4.01
N ILE A 223 23.38 21.11 5.06
CA ILE A 223 23.48 22.57 5.27
C ILE A 223 24.63 22.84 6.24
N PRO A 224 25.67 23.60 5.86
CA PRO A 224 26.76 23.95 6.76
C PRO A 224 26.26 24.62 8.04
N GLY A 225 26.67 24.10 9.20
CA GLY A 225 26.31 24.65 10.51
C GLY A 225 24.97 24.17 11.06
N LEU A 226 24.22 23.32 10.35
CA LEU A 226 22.93 22.76 10.83
C LEU A 226 23.11 22.00 12.16
N GLU A 227 24.22 21.30 12.32
CA GLU A 227 24.61 20.57 13.53
C GLU A 227 24.88 21.48 14.74
N SER A 228 25.21 22.75 14.49
CA SER A 228 25.47 23.76 15.53
C SER A 228 24.25 24.62 15.85
N PHE A 229 23.14 24.41 15.13
CA PHE A 229 21.91 25.17 15.33
C PHE A 229 21.35 24.90 16.73
N LYS A 230 21.17 25.97 17.52
CA LYS A 230 20.71 25.88 18.91
C LYS A 230 19.20 25.62 19.03
N GLY A 231 18.45 25.83 17.94
CA GLY A 231 17.02 25.56 17.90
C GLY A 231 16.72 24.09 17.58
N ARG A 232 15.43 23.76 17.51
CA ARG A 232 14.99 22.41 17.20
C ARG A 232 15.07 22.15 15.69
N VAL A 233 15.72 21.05 15.30
CA VAL A 233 15.76 20.58 13.91
C VAL A 233 14.90 19.33 13.79
N ILE A 234 13.88 19.34 12.94
CA ILE A 234 12.94 18.22 12.74
C ILE A 234 12.80 17.93 11.24
N HIS A 235 12.98 16.67 10.84
CA HIS A 235 12.58 16.21 9.51
C HIS A 235 11.08 15.87 9.52
N THR A 236 10.33 16.13 8.46
CA THR A 236 8.87 15.85 8.41
C THR A 236 8.56 14.37 8.69
N ALA A 237 9.41 13.48 8.21
CA ALA A 237 9.34 12.04 8.51
C ALA A 237 9.86 11.62 9.91
N ASP A 238 10.48 12.52 10.69
CA ASP A 238 11.02 12.24 12.04
C ASP A 238 9.93 12.36 13.11
N ARG A 239 9.13 11.31 13.24
CA ARG A 239 7.98 11.26 14.16
C ARG A 239 8.34 11.53 15.61
N ALA A 240 9.45 11.00 16.13
CA ALA A 240 9.78 11.11 17.55
C ALA A 240 9.86 12.59 17.98
N LYS A 241 10.36 13.43 17.08
CA LYS A 241 10.39 14.87 17.29
C LYS A 241 9.03 15.54 17.11
N TRP A 242 8.17 15.06 16.22
CA TRP A 242 6.79 15.57 16.05
C TRP A 242 5.84 15.18 17.18
N GLU A 243 6.06 14.05 17.86
CA GLU A 243 5.27 13.70 19.06
C GLU A 243 5.55 14.64 20.22
N ASP A 244 6.81 15.05 20.36
CA ASP A 244 7.18 16.06 21.36
C ASP A 244 6.85 17.47 20.88
N TYR A 245 6.91 17.77 19.58
CA TYR A 245 6.69 19.13 19.08
C TYR A 245 5.23 19.35 18.69
N THR A 246 4.41 19.75 19.67
CA THR A 246 2.97 19.97 19.54
C THR A 246 2.62 21.42 19.21
N LYS A 247 1.34 21.68 18.92
CA LYS A 247 0.81 22.99 18.52
C LYS A 247 1.09 24.12 19.50
N ASP A 248 0.94 23.83 20.78
CA ASP A 248 1.25 24.72 21.90
C ASP A 248 2.74 25.08 21.97
N LYS A 249 3.63 24.17 21.58
CA LYS A 249 5.08 24.42 21.56
C LYS A 249 5.47 25.30 20.39
N TRP A 250 5.05 24.95 19.16
CA TRP A 250 5.42 25.74 17.99
C TRP A 250 4.69 27.08 17.90
N ALA A 251 3.62 27.29 18.66
CA ALA A 251 2.91 28.58 18.69
C ALA A 251 3.82 29.75 19.09
N ASN A 252 4.84 29.47 19.91
CA ASN A 252 5.79 30.47 20.40
C ASN A 252 7.07 30.57 19.54
N ASP A 253 7.21 29.71 18.53
CA ASP A 253 8.44 29.58 17.75
C ASP A 253 8.39 30.36 16.43
N GLU A 254 9.56 30.81 15.99
CA GLU A 254 9.80 31.20 14.60
C GLU A 254 10.29 29.98 13.84
N VAL A 255 9.48 29.48 12.92
CA VAL A 255 9.67 28.20 12.25
C VAL A 255 10.28 28.43 10.87
N VAL A 256 11.33 27.68 10.55
CA VAL A 256 11.92 27.64 9.21
C VAL A 256 11.57 26.30 8.56
N VAL A 257 10.89 26.34 7.42
CA VAL A 257 10.56 25.16 6.60
C VAL A 257 11.46 25.15 5.37
N ILE A 258 12.21 24.06 5.18
CA ILE A 258 13.11 23.86 4.05
C ILE A 258 12.53 22.80 3.13
N GLY A 259 12.26 23.16 1.88
CA GLY A 259 11.70 22.28 0.86
C GLY A 259 10.32 22.72 0.38
N SER A 260 9.94 22.18 -0.77
CA SER A 260 8.72 22.51 -1.53
C SER A 260 8.06 21.25 -2.09
N GLY A 261 8.25 20.11 -1.43
CA GLY A 261 7.50 18.88 -1.73
C GLY A 261 6.15 18.86 -1.03
N ALA A 262 5.35 17.82 -1.30
CA ALA A 262 4.03 17.62 -0.70
C ALA A 262 4.00 17.80 0.83
N SER A 263 5.01 17.29 1.55
CA SER A 263 5.10 17.48 3.00
C SER A 263 5.21 18.95 3.41
N ALA A 264 5.97 19.78 2.70
CA ALA A 264 6.07 21.21 3.03
C ALA A 264 4.72 21.91 2.84
N TYR A 265 3.98 21.53 1.80
CA TYR A 265 2.65 22.09 1.52
C TYR A 265 1.56 21.66 2.46
N GLN A 266 1.74 20.57 3.20
CA GLN A 266 0.85 20.19 4.29
C GLN A 266 1.28 20.84 5.61
N VAL A 267 2.58 20.86 5.91
CA VAL A 267 3.15 21.42 7.16
C VAL A 267 2.95 22.93 7.27
N VAL A 268 3.31 23.69 6.23
CA VAL A 268 3.26 25.15 6.26
C VAL A 268 1.86 25.67 6.59
N PRO A 269 0.77 25.31 5.89
CA PRO A 269 -0.58 25.77 6.25
C PRO A 269 -1.07 25.19 7.57
N GLY A 270 -0.56 24.04 8.03
CA GLY A 270 -0.90 23.49 9.34
C GLY A 270 -0.25 24.24 10.51
N MET A 271 0.96 24.81 10.30
CA MET A 271 1.69 25.54 11.34
C MET A 271 1.46 27.05 11.30
N GLN A 272 1.36 27.65 10.11
CA GLN A 272 1.32 29.10 9.90
C GLN A 272 0.23 29.85 10.68
N PRO A 273 -1.01 29.31 10.86
CA PRO A 273 -2.04 30.00 11.64
C PRO A 273 -1.72 30.13 13.14
N TYR A 274 -0.71 29.39 13.63
CA TYR A 274 -0.45 29.25 15.06
C TYR A 274 0.97 29.65 15.46
N ALA A 275 1.97 29.42 14.60
CA ALA A 275 3.35 29.78 14.86
C ALA A 275 3.54 31.31 14.85
N LYS A 276 4.50 31.81 15.63
CA LYS A 276 4.83 33.25 15.68
C LYS A 276 5.23 33.80 14.31
N ARG A 277 5.99 33.01 13.56
CA ARG A 277 6.39 33.29 12.17
C ARG A 277 6.77 32.00 11.46
N VAL A 278 6.47 31.91 10.16
CA VAL A 278 6.94 30.81 9.31
C VAL A 278 7.74 31.39 8.14
N HIS A 279 8.99 30.94 8.00
CA HIS A 279 9.86 31.21 6.87
C HIS A 279 9.94 29.97 5.99
N SER A 280 9.52 30.07 4.72
CA SER A 280 9.59 28.95 3.77
C SER A 280 10.72 29.18 2.78
N PHE A 281 11.68 28.26 2.73
CA PHE A 281 12.79 28.25 1.78
C PHE A 281 12.59 27.11 0.78
N LEU A 282 12.36 27.47 -0.47
CA LEU A 282 12.19 26.55 -1.57
C LEU A 282 13.31 26.71 -2.60
N ARG A 283 13.83 25.58 -3.08
CA ARG A 283 14.84 25.55 -4.15
C ARG A 283 14.19 25.48 -5.53
N THR A 284 13.16 24.66 -5.66
CA THR A 284 12.42 24.43 -6.91
C THR A 284 10.93 24.54 -6.59
N PRO A 285 10.19 25.46 -7.22
CA PRO A 285 8.74 25.53 -7.00
C PRO A 285 8.07 24.25 -7.51
N ALA A 286 7.02 23.79 -6.83
CA ALA A 286 6.16 22.74 -7.37
C ALA A 286 4.95 23.37 -8.06
N TRP A 287 4.39 22.61 -8.99
CA TRP A 287 3.11 22.93 -9.63
C TRP A 287 1.98 22.44 -8.74
N PHE A 288 0.95 23.27 -8.62
CA PHE A 288 -0.27 22.93 -7.93
C PHE A 288 -1.41 22.86 -8.91
N PHE A 289 -2.30 21.92 -8.64
CA PHE A 289 -3.52 21.78 -9.38
C PHE A 289 -4.67 21.72 -8.38
N ALA A 290 -5.61 22.65 -8.52
CA ALA A 290 -6.93 22.50 -7.94
C ALA A 290 -7.76 21.78 -9.00
N GLN A 291 -8.32 20.61 -8.66
CA GLN A 291 -9.13 19.78 -9.57
C GLN A 291 -10.25 20.65 -10.18
N PRO A 292 -10.15 21.10 -11.44
CA PRO A 292 -11.15 21.96 -12.02
C PRO A 292 -12.31 21.09 -12.52
N ASP A 293 -13.51 21.64 -12.42
CA ASP A 293 -14.77 20.97 -12.76
C ASP A 293 -14.77 20.34 -14.17
N GLU A 294 -13.94 20.89 -15.07
CA GLU A 294 -13.76 20.47 -16.47
C GLU A 294 -13.27 19.03 -16.66
N PHE A 295 -12.57 18.45 -15.67
CA PHE A 295 -12.13 17.06 -15.74
C PHE A 295 -13.22 16.04 -15.34
N GLY A 296 -14.41 16.52 -15.00
CA GLY A 296 -15.54 15.70 -14.57
C GLY A 296 -15.28 14.98 -13.24
N GLY A 297 -16.15 14.01 -12.93
CA GLY A 297 -16.07 13.23 -11.68
C GLY A 297 -17.18 13.58 -10.68
N ASP A 298 -16.96 13.24 -9.42
CA ASP A 298 -17.73 13.76 -8.26
C ASP A 298 -16.73 14.43 -7.29
N PRO A 299 -16.01 15.49 -7.76
CA PRO A 299 -15.03 16.17 -6.94
C PRO A 299 -15.73 16.86 -5.79
N ARG A 300 -15.11 16.81 -4.61
CA ARG A 300 -15.55 17.53 -3.43
C ARG A 300 -14.43 18.44 -2.95
N ASP A 301 -14.82 19.47 -2.19
CA ASP A 301 -13.85 20.36 -1.54
C ASP A 301 -12.80 19.56 -0.76
N GLN A 302 -11.57 20.09 -0.68
CA GLN A 302 -10.47 19.42 0.01
C GLN A 302 -10.81 19.10 1.48
N ALA A 303 -11.61 19.95 2.14
CA ALA A 303 -12.05 19.79 3.51
C ALA A 303 -13.41 19.06 3.65
N TYR A 304 -13.97 18.53 2.57
CA TYR A 304 -15.28 17.90 2.56
C TYR A 304 -15.32 16.67 3.47
N LYS A 305 -16.35 16.61 4.32
CA LYS A 305 -16.64 15.48 5.20
C LYS A 305 -17.92 14.81 4.73
N TYR A 306 -17.86 13.50 4.53
CA TYR A 306 -19.05 12.75 4.14
C TYR A 306 -20.07 12.74 5.29
N THR A 307 -21.33 12.96 4.96
CA THR A 307 -22.40 12.90 5.96
C THR A 307 -22.73 11.45 6.33
N GLU A 308 -23.42 11.25 7.45
CA GLU A 308 -23.87 9.90 7.83
C GLU A 308 -24.91 9.35 6.84
N GLU A 309 -25.70 10.22 6.21
CA GLU A 309 -26.63 9.86 5.14
C GLU A 309 -25.89 9.37 3.89
N GLU A 310 -24.84 10.08 3.45
CA GLU A 310 -24.01 9.66 2.31
C GLU A 310 -23.34 8.31 2.59
N LYS A 311 -22.75 8.14 3.78
CA LYS A 311 -22.17 6.87 4.22
C LYS A 311 -23.21 5.75 4.26
N ALA A 312 -24.44 6.04 4.72
CA ALA A 312 -25.52 5.06 4.73
C ALA A 312 -25.94 4.65 3.32
N ILE A 313 -26.06 5.62 2.40
CA ILE A 313 -26.33 5.36 0.98
C ILE A 313 -25.23 4.47 0.40
N PHE A 314 -23.95 4.80 0.58
CA PHE A 314 -22.86 4.01 0.02
C PHE A 314 -22.75 2.59 0.61
N LYS A 315 -23.16 2.41 1.87
CA LYS A 315 -23.24 1.08 2.51
C LYS A 315 -24.40 0.23 1.96
N GLN A 316 -25.52 0.86 1.57
CA GLN A 316 -26.73 0.16 1.11
C GLN A 316 -26.78 -0.01 -0.42
N ASP A 317 -26.31 0.98 -1.17
CA ASP A 317 -26.29 1.01 -2.63
C ASP A 317 -24.85 0.97 -3.16
N HIS A 318 -24.42 -0.26 -3.46
CA HIS A 318 -23.11 -0.51 -4.05
C HIS A 318 -22.92 0.17 -5.42
N ARG A 319 -23.99 0.39 -6.21
CA ARG A 319 -23.87 1.06 -7.51
C ARG A 319 -23.61 2.55 -7.33
N ALA A 320 -24.28 3.18 -6.37
CA ALA A 320 -24.02 4.58 -6.03
C ALA A 320 -22.57 4.77 -5.56
N MET A 321 -22.10 3.87 -4.68
CA MET A 321 -20.73 3.87 -4.18
C MET A 321 -19.68 3.65 -5.28
N LEU A 322 -19.87 2.64 -6.15
CA LEU A 322 -18.98 2.41 -7.30
C LEU A 322 -18.99 3.57 -8.29
N LYS A 323 -20.16 4.16 -8.57
CA LYS A 323 -20.26 5.34 -9.44
C LYS A 323 -19.44 6.48 -8.87
N HIS A 324 -19.54 6.75 -7.57
CA HIS A 324 -18.76 7.77 -6.89
C HIS A 324 -17.25 7.48 -6.94
N THR A 325 -16.81 6.25 -6.63
CA THR A 325 -15.38 5.88 -6.71
C THR A 325 -14.84 5.98 -8.14
N LYS A 326 -15.52 5.41 -9.14
CA LYS A 326 -15.07 5.44 -10.53
C LYS A 326 -15.03 6.85 -11.11
N ALA A 327 -15.98 7.69 -10.73
CA ALA A 327 -16.00 9.09 -11.13
C ALA A 327 -14.73 9.82 -10.66
N ASN A 328 -14.28 9.54 -9.43
CA ASN A 328 -13.06 10.14 -8.86
C ASN A 328 -11.76 9.49 -9.38
N GLU A 329 -11.77 8.19 -9.66
CA GLU A 329 -10.63 7.48 -10.27
C GLU A 329 -10.36 7.98 -11.69
N GLY A 330 -11.42 8.17 -12.49
CA GLY A 330 -11.33 8.70 -13.85
C GLY A 330 -10.70 10.08 -13.90
N THR A 331 -11.03 10.96 -12.94
CA THR A 331 -10.44 12.30 -12.88
C THR A 331 -8.94 12.28 -12.56
N MET A 332 -8.48 11.37 -11.70
CA MET A 332 -7.04 11.23 -11.41
C MET A 332 -6.23 10.78 -12.61
N MET A 333 -6.74 9.79 -13.38
CA MET A 333 -6.04 9.27 -14.56
C MET A 333 -5.88 10.30 -15.69
N MET A 334 -6.78 11.28 -15.75
CA MET A 334 -6.68 12.37 -16.73
C MET A 334 -5.59 13.39 -16.40
N VAL A 335 -5.17 13.49 -15.12
CA VAL A 335 -4.07 14.36 -14.69
C VAL A 335 -2.71 13.78 -15.11
N ASP A 336 -2.55 12.46 -15.13
CA ASP A 336 -1.30 11.81 -15.58
C ASP A 336 -1.05 11.94 -17.10
N LEU A 337 -2.09 12.31 -17.87
CA LEU A 337 -2.02 12.46 -19.34
C LEU A 337 -1.84 13.91 -19.82
N ALA A 338 -1.93 14.89 -18.91
CA ALA A 338 -1.80 16.32 -19.19
C ALA A 338 -0.42 16.85 -18.75
#